data_AF-A0A522VEE4-F1
#
_entry.id   AF-A0A522VEE4-F1
#
_cell.length_a   1.000
_cell.length_b   1.000
_cell.length_c   1.000
_cell.angle_alpha   90.00
_cell.angle_beta   90.00
_cell.angle_gamma   90.00
#
_symmetry.space_group_name_H-M   'P 1'
#
loop_
_entity.id
_entity.type
_entity.pdbx_description
1 polymer ?
#
loop_
_entity_poly.entity_id
_entity_poly.type
_entity_poly.pdbx_seq_one_letter_code
_entity_poly.pdbx_strand_id
1 'polypeptide(L)'
;VMHGETAAVASYARRAVKDKDTGKPLEPLAATMNEMAQKYYDTSRPKYCAQHGFVDEVVDLKALRGYLKAFAGAAYQNPKSICARHQMLLPRIIRG
;
A
#
# COMPACT_ATOMS: atom_id res chain seq x y z
N VAL A 1 4.78 -3.55 -1.92
CA VAL A 1 6.08 -2.83 -1.93
C VAL A 1 6.24 -1.93 -3.15
N MET A 2 5.96 -2.41 -4.36
CA MET A 2 5.93 -1.63 -5.60
C MET A 2 5.03 -2.33 -6.63
N HIS A 3 4.92 -1.80 -7.84
CA HIS A 3 4.20 -2.47 -8.92
C HIS A 3 4.89 -3.79 -9.31
N GLY A 4 4.12 -4.86 -9.56
CA GLY A 4 4.66 -6.21 -9.79
C GLY A 4 5.61 -6.27 -10.98
N GLU A 5 5.30 -5.57 -12.06
CA GLU A 5 6.17 -5.48 -13.25
C GLU A 5 7.48 -4.75 -12.93
N THR A 6 7.44 -3.68 -12.14
CA THR A 6 8.63 -2.97 -11.69
C THR A 6 9.53 -3.86 -10.84
N ALA A 7 8.94 -4.66 -9.95
CA ALA A 7 9.69 -5.62 -9.14
C ALA A 7 10.34 -6.72 -10.01
N ALA A 8 9.61 -7.23 -11.00
CA ALA A 8 10.12 -8.24 -11.93
C ALA A 8 11.28 -7.71 -12.77
N VAL A 9 11.15 -6.51 -13.35
CA VAL A 9 12.21 -5.86 -14.12
C VAL A 9 13.42 -5.56 -13.23
N ALA A 10 13.22 -4.98 -12.06
CA ALA A 10 14.32 -4.70 -11.13
C ALA A 10 15.08 -5.97 -10.71
N SER A 11 14.37 -7.10 -10.59
CA SER A 11 14.94 -8.39 -10.21
C SER A 11 15.70 -9.08 -11.37
N TYR A 12 15.19 -8.99 -12.60
CA TYR A 12 15.66 -9.82 -13.71
C TYR A 12 16.28 -9.08 -14.90
N ALA A 13 16.22 -7.75 -14.97
CA ALA A 13 16.73 -7.00 -16.14
C ALA A 13 18.20 -7.31 -16.46
N ARG A 14 19.08 -7.34 -15.44
CA ARG A 14 20.49 -7.68 -15.63
C ARG A 14 20.69 -9.13 -16.12
N ARG A 15 19.87 -10.05 -15.64
CA ARG A 15 19.90 -11.44 -16.08
C ARG A 15 19.39 -11.59 -17.51
N ALA A 16 18.35 -10.84 -17.89
CA ALA A 16 17.83 -10.85 -19.25
C ALA A 16 18.87 -10.41 -20.28
N VAL A 17 19.65 -9.37 -19.97
CA VAL A 17 20.77 -8.93 -20.82
C VAL A 17 21.81 -10.04 -20.95
N LYS A 18 22.26 -10.63 -19.83
CA LYS A 18 23.26 -11.70 -19.83
C LYS A 18 22.80 -12.96 -20.59
N ASP A 19 21.56 -13.39 -20.39
CA ASP A 19 21.03 -14.59 -21.03
C ASP A 19 20.84 -14.36 -22.54
N LYS A 20 20.46 -13.14 -22.95
CA LYS A 20 20.44 -12.72 -24.36
C LYS A 20 21.83 -12.76 -25.00
N ASP A 21 22.83 -12.19 -24.32
CA ASP A 21 24.21 -12.13 -24.84
C ASP A 21 24.86 -13.52 -24.94
N THR A 22 24.42 -14.47 -24.12
CA THR A 22 24.90 -15.87 -24.14
C THR A 22 24.07 -16.79 -25.03
N GLY A 23 23.10 -16.25 -25.79
CA GLY A 23 22.26 -17.01 -26.72
C GLY A 23 21.26 -17.97 -26.05
N LYS A 24 20.98 -17.78 -24.75
CA LYS A 24 19.99 -18.58 -24.04
C LYS A 24 18.57 -18.14 -24.38
N PRO A 25 17.60 -19.05 -24.40
CA PRO A 25 16.19 -18.69 -24.58
C PRO A 25 15.70 -17.81 -23.43
N LEU A 26 14.95 -16.76 -23.76
CA LEU A 26 14.44 -15.78 -22.78
C LEU A 26 13.05 -16.14 -22.28
N GLU A 27 12.32 -17.03 -22.96
CA GLU A 27 10.97 -17.48 -22.61
C GLU A 27 10.88 -17.98 -21.15
N PRO A 28 11.82 -18.79 -20.62
CA PRO A 28 11.76 -19.23 -19.23
C PRO A 28 11.92 -18.07 -18.23
N LEU A 29 12.73 -17.08 -18.58
CA LEU A 29 12.93 -15.88 -17.76
C LEU A 29 11.68 -14.99 -17.80
N ALA A 30 11.09 -14.80 -18.97
CA ALA A 30 9.84 -14.06 -19.13
C ALA A 30 8.69 -14.72 -18.35
N ALA A 31 8.60 -16.05 -18.37
CA ALA A 31 7.64 -16.79 -17.55
C ALA A 31 7.84 -16.53 -16.05
N THR A 32 9.09 -16.53 -15.58
CA THR A 32 9.43 -16.22 -14.18
C THR A 32 9.05 -14.78 -13.81
N MET A 33 9.28 -13.82 -14.72
CA MET A 33 8.89 -12.42 -14.53
C MET A 33 7.37 -12.26 -14.44
N ASN A 34 6.62 -12.96 -15.29
CA ASN A 34 5.15 -12.96 -15.27
C ASN A 34 4.59 -13.60 -14.00
N GLU A 35 5.18 -14.71 -13.54
CA GLU A 35 4.80 -15.35 -12.28
C GLU A 35 5.00 -14.40 -11.10
N MET A 36 6.12 -13.68 -11.05
CA MET A 36 6.37 -12.68 -10.01
C MET A 36 5.31 -11.56 -10.06
N ALA A 37 5.02 -11.02 -11.24
CA ALA A 37 4.00 -9.98 -11.39
C ALA A 37 2.61 -10.46 -10.94
N GLN A 38 2.23 -11.69 -11.31
CA GLN A 38 0.97 -12.31 -10.91
C GLN A 38 0.90 -12.50 -9.39
N LYS A 39 1.98 -13.00 -8.77
CA LYS A 39 2.06 -13.16 -7.32
C LYS A 39 1.86 -11.83 -6.59
N TYR A 40 2.41 -10.73 -7.10
CA TYR A 40 2.19 -9.40 -6.54
C TYR A 40 0.74 -8.97 -6.67
N TYR A 41 0.08 -9.26 -7.79
CA TYR A 41 -1.34 -8.99 -7.97
C TYR A 41 -2.19 -9.76 -6.94
N ASP A 42 -1.96 -11.07 -6.81
CA ASP A 42 -2.75 -11.95 -5.94
C ASP A 42 -2.59 -11.59 -4.46
N THR A 43 -1.36 -11.26 -4.04
CA THR A 43 -1.03 -10.94 -2.65
C THR A 43 -1.25 -9.48 -2.26
N SER A 44 -1.81 -8.66 -3.17
CA SER A 44 -2.16 -7.26 -2.90
C SER A 44 -3.66 -6.95 -3.05
N ARG A 45 -4.48 -7.98 -3.31
CA ARG A 45 -5.94 -7.81 -3.38
C ARG A 45 -6.50 -7.40 -2.01
N PRO A 46 -7.56 -6.57 -1.95
CA PRO A 46 -8.17 -6.15 -0.69
C PRO A 46 -8.52 -7.32 0.24
N LYS A 47 -9.06 -8.41 -0.31
CA LYS A 47 -9.35 -9.65 0.43
C LYS A 47 -8.09 -10.26 1.07
N TYR A 48 -7.01 -10.36 0.30
CA TYR A 48 -5.74 -10.88 0.81
C TYR A 48 -5.19 -9.99 1.92
N CYS A 49 -5.22 -8.66 1.72
CA CYS A 49 -4.75 -7.68 2.70
C CYS A 49 -5.51 -7.78 4.03
N ALA A 50 -6.83 -7.94 4.00
CA ALA A 50 -7.64 -8.12 5.20
C ALA A 50 -7.34 -9.46 5.90
N GLN A 51 -7.26 -10.56 5.14
CA GLN A 51 -6.98 -11.90 5.69
C GLN A 51 -5.61 -12.01 6.37
N HIS A 52 -4.64 -11.22 5.92
CA HIS A 52 -3.26 -11.22 6.45
C HIS A 52 -2.99 -10.04 7.39
N GLY A 53 -4.01 -9.24 7.73
CA GLY A 53 -3.88 -8.14 8.69
C GLY A 53 -3.03 -6.96 8.21
N PHE A 54 -2.89 -6.77 6.89
CA PHE A 54 -2.27 -5.55 6.35
C PHE A 54 -3.18 -4.33 6.51
N VAL A 55 -4.48 -4.58 6.58
CA VAL A 55 -5.50 -3.64 7.02
C VAL A 55 -6.44 -4.39 7.96
N ASP A 56 -6.95 -3.70 8.99
CA ASP A 56 -7.89 -4.32 9.93
C ASP A 56 -9.23 -4.63 9.27
N GLU A 57 -9.68 -3.80 8.32
CA GLU A 57 -10.98 -3.95 7.67
C GLU A 57 -10.95 -3.39 6.23
N VAL A 58 -11.68 -4.05 5.32
CA VAL A 58 -12.02 -3.49 3.99
C VAL A 58 -13.47 -3.06 4.03
N VAL A 59 -13.71 -1.76 3.93
CA VAL A 59 -15.03 -1.17 4.13
C VAL A 59 -15.72 -0.81 2.82
N ASP A 60 -17.04 -0.94 2.80
CA ASP A 60 -17.87 -0.35 1.75
C ASP A 60 -17.69 1.17 1.73
N LEU A 61 -17.60 1.76 0.53
CA LEU A 61 -17.36 3.19 0.38
C LEU A 61 -18.43 4.04 1.09
N LYS A 62 -19.69 3.58 1.10
CA LYS A 62 -20.80 4.24 1.81
C LYS A 62 -20.65 4.20 3.34
N ALA A 63 -19.96 3.18 3.87
CA ALA A 63 -19.73 3.00 5.30
C ALA A 63 -18.49 3.77 5.82
N LEU A 64 -17.57 4.18 4.94
CA LEU A 64 -16.31 4.84 5.31
C LEU A 64 -16.51 6.03 6.28
N ARG A 65 -17.51 6.88 6.03
CA ARG A 65 -17.80 8.03 6.91
C ARG A 65 -18.22 7.59 8.32
N GLY A 66 -18.86 6.45 8.46
CA GLY A 66 -19.23 5.86 9.75
C GLY A 66 -17.99 5.56 10.60
N TYR A 67 -16.99 4.90 10.01
CA TYR A 67 -15.72 4.60 10.68
C TYR A 67 -14.97 5.88 11.09
N LEU A 68 -14.92 6.89 10.21
CA LEU A 68 -14.29 8.18 10.54
C LEU A 68 -14.98 8.90 11.71
N LYS A 69 -16.32 8.87 11.76
CA LYS A 69 -17.08 9.42 12.89
C LYS A 69 -16.84 8.64 14.18
N ALA A 70 -16.84 7.31 14.11
CA ALA A 70 -16.58 6.46 15.26
C ALA A 70 -15.18 6.70 15.83
N PHE A 71 -14.16 6.76 14.96
CA PHE A 71 -12.78 7.08 15.34
C PHE A 71 -12.68 8.45 16.01
N ALA A 72 -13.21 9.51 15.37
CA ALA A 72 -13.16 10.85 15.94
C ALA A 72 -13.93 10.94 17.28
N GLY A 73 -15.10 10.30 17.37
CA GLY A 73 -15.86 10.20 18.61
C GLY A 73 -15.06 9.55 19.73
N ALA A 74 -14.44 8.39 19.46
CA ALA A 74 -13.60 7.69 20.42
C ALA A 74 -12.36 8.51 20.83
N ALA A 75 -11.68 9.14 19.87
CA ALA A 75 -10.49 9.94 20.13
C ALA A 75 -10.75 11.13 21.06
N TYR A 76 -11.95 11.73 20.99
CA TYR A 76 -12.35 12.87 21.83
C TYR A 76 -13.20 12.49 23.05
N GLN A 77 -13.54 11.21 23.24
CA GLN A 77 -14.41 10.79 24.36
C GLN A 77 -13.74 10.92 25.73
N ASN A 78 -12.45 10.58 25.86
CA ASN A 78 -11.68 10.73 27.10
C ASN A 78 -10.18 10.96 26.80
N PRO A 79 -9.80 12.15 26.31
CA PRO A 79 -8.43 12.42 25.87
C PRO A 79 -7.49 12.54 27.07
N LYS A 80 -6.28 11.97 26.94
CA LYS A 80 -5.23 12.07 27.98
C LYS A 80 -4.57 13.44 28.08
N SER A 81 -4.78 14.32 27.09
CA SER A 81 -4.19 15.66 27.02
C SER A 81 -5.08 16.61 26.22
N ILE A 82 -5.02 17.90 26.53
CA ILE A 82 -5.87 18.95 25.94
C ILE A 82 -5.02 20.15 25.56
N CYS A 83 -5.29 20.71 24.37
CA CYS A 83 -4.88 22.06 23.98
C CYS A 83 -6.15 22.91 23.84
N ALA A 84 -6.26 24.00 24.61
CA ALA A 84 -7.40 24.89 24.49
C ALA A 84 -7.43 25.52 23.08
N ARG A 85 -8.62 25.73 22.50
CA ARG A 85 -8.75 26.22 21.11
C ARG A 85 -8.00 27.54 20.86
N HIS A 86 -8.03 28.44 21.83
CA HIS A 86 -7.30 29.71 21.76
C HIS A 86 -5.78 29.56 21.95
N GLN A 87 -5.26 28.36 22.19
CA GLN A 87 -3.83 28.06 22.26
C GLN A 87 -3.34 27.26 21.04
N MET A 88 -4.24 26.84 20.14
CA MET A 88 -3.87 26.10 18.93
C MET A 88 -3.04 26.96 17.96
N LEU A 89 -1.87 26.48 17.57
CA LEU A 89 -1.01 27.19 16.61
C LEU A 89 -1.39 26.92 15.16
N LEU A 90 -1.84 25.70 14.83
CA LEU A 90 -2.15 25.31 13.45
C LEU A 90 -3.14 26.27 12.75
N PRO A 91 -4.28 26.69 13.35
CA PRO A 91 -5.19 27.64 12.71
C PRO A 91 -4.56 29.02 12.45
N ARG A 92 -3.58 29.42 13.25
CA ARG A 92 -2.86 30.70 13.10
C ARG A 92 -1.85 30.62 11.96
N ILE A 93 -1.09 29.52 11.91
CA ILE A 93 -0.11 29.26 10.85
C ILE A 93 -0.79 29.14 9.48
N ILE A 94 -1.96 28.49 9.42
CA ILE A 94 -2.74 28.39 8.18
C ILE A 94 -3.19 29.77 7.70
N ARG A 95 -3.56 30.68 8.62
CA ARG A 95 -3.99 32.02 8.27
C ARG A 95 -2.83 32.88 7.72
N GLY A 96 -1.64 32.78 8.34
CA GLY A 96 -0.49 33.64 8.04
C GLY A 96 -0.69 35.06 8.55
#